data_AF-A0AAW0G1F0-F1
#
_entry.id   AF-A0AAW0G1F0-F1
#
_cell.length_a   1.000
_cell.length_b   1.000
_cell.length_c   1.000
_cell.angle_alpha   90.00
_cell.angle_beta   90.00
_cell.angle_gamma   90.00
#
_symmetry.space_group_name_H-M   'P 1'
#
loop_
_entity.id
_entity.type
_entity.pdbx_description
1 polymer ?
#
loop_
_entity_poly.entity_id
_entity_poly.type
_entity_poly.pdbx_seq_one_letter_code
_entity_poly.pdbx_strand_id
1 'polypeptide(L)'
;MFRRYALTSFRRGGVRQFADIAPVDVRSQILSELKAAMKAKNTVKSTTIRSVLTEVYSVDKQKSELIPSNKIQDIIRKAVDRRTQVAEEYVKAMRPDLAEKELTEAAVLAEFLPPQLSEEEIDRVLREVIEHKIFQVLKIPSKLSVKSSRHFTHRLTSLL
;
A
#
# COMPACT_ATOMS: atom_id res chain seq x y z
N MET A 1 -58.16 20.02 19.80
CA MET A 1 -57.29 20.32 20.97
C MET A 1 -55.87 19.92 20.60
N PHE A 2 -55.00 20.90 20.39
CA PHE A 2 -53.60 20.73 19.96
C PHE A 2 -52.70 20.25 21.10
N ARG A 3 -51.84 19.25 20.86
CA ARG A 3 -50.58 19.12 21.60
C ARG A 3 -49.42 18.86 20.62
N ARG A 4 -48.61 19.90 20.49
CA ARG A 4 -47.30 19.95 19.82
C ARG A 4 -46.34 19.04 20.58
N TYR A 5 -45.60 18.18 19.88
CA TYR A 5 -44.30 17.72 20.35
C TYR A 5 -43.23 18.11 19.34
N ALA A 6 -42.12 18.55 19.91
CA ALA A 6 -41.11 19.41 19.33
C ALA A 6 -40.37 18.78 18.14
N LEU A 7 -40.22 19.60 17.09
CA LEU A 7 -39.14 19.52 16.13
C LEU A 7 -37.82 19.80 16.87
N THR A 8 -37.11 18.76 17.29
CA THR A 8 -35.67 18.88 17.53
C THR A 8 -34.96 18.61 16.21
N SER A 9 -34.60 19.71 15.55
CA SER A 9 -33.70 19.78 14.42
C SER A 9 -32.32 19.23 14.80
N PHE A 10 -32.12 17.93 14.62
CA PHE A 10 -30.79 17.36 14.68
C PHE A 10 -30.04 17.65 13.37
N ARG A 11 -29.53 18.88 13.29
CA ARG A 11 -28.48 19.28 12.37
C ARG A 11 -27.22 18.50 12.74
N ARG A 12 -27.06 17.28 12.22
CA ARG A 12 -25.75 16.62 12.21
C ARG A 12 -24.92 17.30 11.13
N GLY A 13 -23.96 18.10 11.61
CA GLY A 13 -23.01 18.83 10.79
C GLY A 13 -22.30 17.91 9.79
N GLY A 14 -21.93 18.52 8.66
CA GLY A 14 -21.20 17.86 7.59
C GLY A 14 -19.95 17.18 8.11
N VAL A 15 -19.94 15.86 8.01
CA VAL A 15 -18.70 15.10 7.88
C VAL A 15 -18.18 15.45 6.50
N ARG A 16 -17.28 16.43 6.45
CA ARG A 16 -16.49 16.74 5.27
C ARG A 16 -15.77 15.45 4.86
N GLN A 17 -16.13 14.96 3.67
CA GLN A 17 -15.25 14.24 2.74
C GLN A 17 -14.02 13.59 3.36
N PHE A 18 -14.22 12.45 4.02
CA PHE A 18 -13.34 11.33 3.73
C PHE A 18 -14.09 10.51 2.68
N ALA A 19 -14.16 11.06 1.46
CA ALA A 19 -14.42 10.21 0.31
C ALA A 19 -13.24 9.23 0.33
N ASP A 20 -13.56 8.04 0.81
CA ASP A 20 -12.70 6.89 0.90
C ASP A 20 -11.79 6.86 -0.32
N ILE A 21 -10.47 7.04 -0.13
CA ILE A 21 -9.52 6.49 -1.07
C ILE A 21 -9.68 4.98 -0.86
N ALA A 22 -10.71 4.40 -1.49
CA ALA A 22 -10.80 2.95 -1.59
C ALA A 22 -9.42 2.50 -2.07
N PRO A 23 -8.78 1.52 -1.40
CA PRO A 23 -7.48 1.04 -1.83
C PRO A 23 -7.61 0.71 -3.30
N VAL A 24 -6.82 1.42 -4.11
CA VAL A 24 -6.93 1.40 -5.56
C VAL A 24 -7.01 -0.05 -6.03
N ASP A 25 -8.15 -0.47 -6.57
CA ASP A 25 -8.31 -1.85 -7.02
C ASP A 25 -7.54 -2.04 -8.32
N VAL A 26 -6.31 -2.49 -8.18
CA VAL A 26 -5.39 -2.77 -9.29
C VAL A 26 -6.00 -3.70 -10.32
N ARG A 27 -6.85 -4.67 -9.91
CA ARG A 27 -7.53 -5.55 -10.87
C ARG A 27 -8.45 -4.73 -11.79
N SER A 28 -9.30 -3.88 -11.21
CA SER A 28 -10.19 -3.02 -11.97
C SER A 28 -9.43 -2.08 -12.91
N GLN A 29 -8.30 -1.51 -12.45
CA GLN A 29 -7.47 -0.61 -13.25
C GLN A 29 -6.82 -1.30 -14.45
N ILE A 30 -6.23 -2.47 -14.25
CA ILE A 30 -5.62 -3.25 -15.34
C ILE A 30 -6.68 -3.61 -16.38
N LEU A 31 -7.89 -3.98 -15.95
CA LEU A 31 -8.98 -4.31 -16.86
C LEU A 31 -9.52 -3.08 -17.62
N SER A 32 -9.57 -1.90 -16.99
CA SER A 32 -9.95 -0.66 -17.68
C SER A 32 -8.90 -0.24 -18.70
N GLU A 33 -7.62 -0.30 -18.33
CA GLU A 33 -6.50 0.01 -19.22
C GLU A 33 -6.41 -0.98 -20.38
N LEU A 34 -6.68 -2.27 -20.16
CA LEU A 34 -6.76 -3.25 -21.26
C LEU A 34 -7.82 -2.84 -22.29
N LYS A 35 -9.01 -2.46 -21.82
CA LYS A 35 -10.10 -2.00 -22.70
C LYS A 35 -9.69 -0.74 -23.46
N ALA A 36 -9.04 0.21 -22.79
CA ALA A 36 -8.53 1.43 -23.43
C ALA A 36 -7.47 1.12 -24.50
N ALA A 37 -6.49 0.26 -24.17
CA ALA A 37 -5.45 -0.17 -25.10
C ALA A 37 -6.02 -0.87 -26.34
N MET A 38 -7.03 -1.72 -26.16
CA MET A 38 -7.73 -2.37 -27.27
C MET A 38 -8.46 -1.38 -28.17
N LYS A 39 -9.14 -0.37 -27.59
CA LYS A 39 -9.81 0.69 -28.36
C LYS A 39 -8.81 1.55 -29.13
N ALA A 40 -7.69 1.88 -28.51
CA ALA A 40 -6.60 2.64 -29.11
C ALA A 40 -5.77 1.83 -30.13
N LYS A 41 -6.06 0.53 -30.32
CA LYS A 41 -5.27 -0.41 -31.11
C LYS A 41 -3.79 -0.45 -30.70
N ASN A 42 -3.49 -0.15 -29.44
CA ASN A 42 -2.15 -0.26 -28.89
C ASN A 42 -1.88 -1.74 -28.61
N THR A 43 -1.30 -2.41 -29.61
CA THR A 43 -1.03 -3.86 -29.56
C THR A 43 -0.09 -4.18 -28.42
N VAL A 44 1.03 -3.47 -28.30
CA VAL A 44 2.06 -3.65 -27.25
C VAL A 44 1.43 -3.57 -25.86
N LYS A 45 0.76 -2.47 -25.51
CA LYS A 45 0.12 -2.32 -24.19
C LYS A 45 -0.93 -3.41 -23.96
N SER A 46 -1.72 -3.77 -24.97
CA SER A 46 -2.75 -4.80 -24.83
C SER A 46 -2.17 -6.21 -24.63
N THR A 47 -1.09 -6.57 -25.31
CA THR A 47 -0.46 -7.90 -25.20
C THR A 47 0.25 -8.04 -23.86
N THR A 48 0.98 -7.00 -23.44
CA THR A 48 1.67 -6.96 -22.16
C THR A 48 0.69 -7.07 -20.98
N ILE A 49 -0.41 -6.31 -21.01
CA ILE A 49 -1.44 -6.40 -19.96
C ILE A 49 -2.08 -7.79 -19.91
N ARG A 50 -2.38 -8.40 -21.08
CA ARG A 50 -2.95 -9.76 -21.12
C ARG A 50 -2.01 -10.81 -20.53
N SER A 51 -0.71 -10.72 -20.83
CA SER A 51 0.31 -11.62 -20.28
C SER A 51 0.25 -11.66 -18.74
N VAL A 52 0.20 -10.49 -18.10
CA VAL A 52 0.10 -10.42 -16.62
C VAL A 52 -1.26 -10.89 -16.10
N LEU A 53 -2.36 -10.56 -16.77
CA LEU A 53 -3.69 -11.06 -16.37
C LEU A 53 -3.77 -12.58 -16.41
N THR A 54 -3.11 -13.24 -17.37
CA THR A 54 -3.02 -14.70 -17.40
C THR A 54 -2.32 -15.25 -16.16
N GLU A 55 -1.24 -14.62 -15.69
CA GLU A 55 -0.57 -15.00 -14.44
C GLU A 55 -1.48 -14.79 -13.23
N VAL A 56 -2.20 -13.66 -13.17
CA VAL A 56 -3.19 -13.38 -12.10
C VAL A 56 -4.26 -14.46 -12.05
N TYR A 57 -4.90 -14.76 -13.18
CA TYR A 57 -5.94 -15.80 -13.26
C TYR A 57 -5.42 -17.19 -12.96
N SER A 58 -4.15 -17.47 -13.28
CA SER A 58 -3.51 -18.74 -12.94
C SER A 58 -3.39 -18.89 -11.43
N VAL A 59 -2.99 -17.83 -10.72
CA VAL A 59 -2.91 -17.83 -9.25
C VAL A 59 -4.31 -17.87 -8.62
N ASP A 60 -5.29 -17.13 -9.17
CA ASP A 60 -6.68 -17.19 -8.71
C ASP A 60 -7.21 -18.63 -8.76
N LYS A 61 -6.96 -19.33 -9.88
CA LYS A 61 -7.36 -20.73 -10.07
C LYS A 61 -6.66 -21.67 -9.10
N GLN A 62 -5.36 -21.46 -8.84
CA GLN A 62 -4.60 -22.29 -7.89
C GLN A 62 -5.13 -22.16 -6.46
N LYS A 63 -5.60 -20.97 -6.07
CA LYS A 63 -6.14 -20.73 -4.73
C LYS A 63 -7.64 -20.95 -4.61
N SER A 64 -8.35 -21.16 -5.72
CA SER A 64 -9.81 -21.20 -5.79
C SER A 64 -10.49 -19.93 -5.24
N GLU A 65 -9.80 -18.78 -5.28
CA GLU A 65 -10.29 -17.49 -4.81
C GLU A 65 -9.64 -16.34 -5.59
N LEU A 66 -10.26 -15.15 -5.57
CA LEU A 66 -9.67 -13.95 -6.18
C LEU A 66 -8.59 -13.39 -5.26
N ILE A 67 -7.35 -13.28 -5.78
CA ILE A 67 -6.26 -12.69 -5.02
C ILE A 67 -6.46 -11.18 -4.82
N PRO A 68 -6.02 -10.63 -3.68
CA PRO A 68 -6.12 -9.20 -3.39
C PRO A 68 -5.14 -8.38 -4.23
N SER A 69 -5.40 -7.07 -4.37
CA SER A 69 -4.61 -6.13 -5.17
C SER A 69 -3.11 -6.16 -4.87
N ASN A 70 -2.71 -6.32 -3.60
CA ASN A 70 -1.29 -6.42 -3.21
C ASN A 70 -0.60 -7.62 -3.88
N LYS A 71 -1.29 -8.76 -4.00
CA LYS A 71 -0.74 -9.94 -4.67
C LYS A 71 -0.67 -9.76 -6.18
N ILE A 72 -1.58 -8.97 -6.76
CA ILE A 72 -1.51 -8.59 -8.17
C ILE A 72 -0.29 -7.69 -8.40
N GLN A 73 -0.05 -6.70 -7.53
CA GLN A 73 1.15 -5.86 -7.58
C GLN A 73 2.44 -6.68 -7.45
N ASP A 74 2.47 -7.69 -6.58
CA ASP A 74 3.62 -8.61 -6.47
C ASP A 74 3.88 -9.35 -7.81
N ILE A 75 2.83 -9.78 -8.51
CA ILE A 75 2.93 -10.44 -9.83
C ILE A 75 3.44 -9.45 -10.88
N ILE A 76 2.87 -8.24 -10.94
CA ILE A 76 3.31 -7.18 -11.86
C ILE A 76 4.80 -6.86 -11.64
N ARG A 77 5.23 -6.72 -10.38
CA ARG A 77 6.63 -6.43 -10.03
C ARG A 77 7.57 -7.51 -10.56
N LYS A 78 7.26 -8.78 -10.28
CA LYS A 78 8.03 -9.90 -10.83
C LYS A 78 8.05 -9.90 -12.36
N ALA A 79 6.96 -9.50 -13.00
CA ALA A 79 6.86 -9.42 -14.45
C ALA A 79 7.68 -8.27 -15.05
N VAL A 80 7.82 -7.15 -14.33
CA VAL A 80 8.74 -6.04 -14.66
C VAL A 80 10.18 -6.52 -14.54
N ASP A 81 10.55 -7.11 -13.39
CA ASP A 81 11.91 -7.57 -13.11
C ASP A 81 12.39 -8.57 -14.17
N ARG A 82 11.56 -9.55 -14.52
CA ARG A 82 11.88 -10.52 -15.59
C ARG A 82 12.17 -9.84 -16.93
N ARG A 83 11.35 -8.87 -17.33
CA ARG A 83 11.55 -8.14 -18.60
C ARG A 83 12.82 -7.31 -18.58
N THR A 84 13.15 -6.67 -17.45
CA THR A 84 14.42 -5.94 -17.31
C THR A 84 15.63 -6.87 -17.40
N GLN A 85 15.58 -8.04 -16.77
CA GLN A 85 16.64 -9.06 -16.85
C GLN A 85 16.81 -9.58 -18.28
N VAL A 86 15.71 -9.90 -18.96
CA VAL A 86 15.73 -10.35 -20.37
C VAL A 86 16.25 -9.25 -21.29
N ALA A 87 15.90 -7.98 -21.03
CA ALA A 87 16.44 -6.85 -21.79
C ALA A 87 17.96 -6.76 -21.65
N GLU A 88 18.51 -6.92 -20.45
CA GLU A 88 19.97 -6.94 -20.22
C GLU A 88 20.63 -8.11 -20.96
N GLU A 89 20.02 -9.29 -20.97
CA GLU A 89 20.50 -10.45 -21.74
C GLU A 89 20.52 -10.16 -23.25
N TYR A 90 19.49 -9.50 -23.78
CA TYR A 90 19.47 -9.10 -25.19
C TYR A 90 20.53 -8.05 -25.52
N VAL A 91 20.81 -7.09 -24.62
CA VAL A 91 21.93 -6.16 -24.78
C VAL A 91 23.26 -6.91 -24.85
N LYS A 92 23.49 -7.86 -23.92
CA LYS A 92 24.70 -8.71 -23.92
C LYS A 92 24.82 -9.55 -25.19
N ALA A 93 23.71 -9.97 -25.76
CA ALA A 93 23.64 -10.72 -27.02
C ALA A 93 23.72 -9.83 -28.29
N MET A 94 24.03 -8.54 -28.16
CA MET A 94 24.07 -7.57 -29.27
C MET A 94 22.73 -7.46 -30.05
N ARG A 95 21.61 -7.59 -29.34
CA ARG A 95 20.23 -7.47 -29.86
C ARG A 95 19.46 -6.32 -29.18
N PRO A 96 19.90 -5.06 -29.33
CA PRO A 96 19.25 -3.92 -28.67
C PRO A 96 17.81 -3.69 -29.12
N ASP A 97 17.45 -4.13 -30.34
CA ASP A 97 16.09 -4.09 -30.89
C ASP A 97 15.09 -4.92 -30.07
N LEU A 98 15.55 -6.03 -29.47
CA LEU A 98 14.74 -6.88 -28.60
C LEU A 98 14.75 -6.35 -27.17
N ALA A 99 15.89 -5.84 -26.70
CA ALA A 99 15.98 -5.21 -25.39
C ALA A 99 15.02 -4.02 -25.26
N GLU A 100 14.94 -3.17 -26.28
CA GLU A 100 14.02 -2.03 -26.30
C GLU A 100 12.56 -2.48 -26.19
N LYS A 101 12.18 -3.55 -26.89
CA LYS A 101 10.83 -4.12 -26.78
C LYS A 101 10.53 -4.57 -25.35
N GLU A 102 11.41 -5.34 -24.73
CA GLU A 102 11.23 -5.79 -23.35
C GLU A 102 11.12 -4.62 -22.36
N LEU A 103 11.94 -3.58 -22.53
CA LEU A 103 11.87 -2.36 -21.72
C LEU A 103 10.58 -1.57 -21.93
N THR A 104 10.06 -1.49 -23.15
CA THR A 104 8.76 -0.85 -23.41
C THR A 104 7.63 -1.60 -22.70
N GLU A 105 7.66 -2.93 -22.71
CA GLU A 105 6.69 -3.72 -21.96
C GLU A 105 6.83 -3.56 -20.45
N ALA A 106 8.07 -3.52 -19.94
CA ALA A 106 8.35 -3.28 -18.52
C ALA A 106 7.80 -1.91 -18.07
N ALA A 107 7.98 -0.87 -18.88
CA ALA A 107 7.47 0.48 -18.60
C ALA A 107 5.94 0.51 -18.53
N VAL A 108 5.25 -0.18 -19.46
CA VAL A 108 3.78 -0.32 -19.43
C VAL A 108 3.30 -0.94 -18.12
N LEU A 109 4.00 -1.96 -17.63
CA LEU A 109 3.63 -2.64 -16.39
C LEU A 109 3.94 -1.81 -15.14
N ALA A 110 5.01 -1.01 -15.17
CA ALA A 110 5.39 -0.14 -14.08
C ALA A 110 4.33 0.94 -13.77
N GLU A 111 3.49 1.33 -14.74
CA GLU A 111 2.36 2.26 -14.54
C GLU A 111 1.34 1.78 -13.49
N PHE A 112 1.26 0.46 -13.27
CA PHE A 112 0.32 -0.15 -12.32
C PHE A 112 0.91 -0.40 -10.94
N LEU A 113 2.20 -0.11 -10.76
CA LEU A 113 2.88 -0.21 -9.48
C LEU A 113 2.84 1.16 -8.79
N PRO A 114 2.68 1.19 -7.45
CA PRO A 114 2.94 2.42 -6.71
C PRO A 114 4.38 2.88 -7.00
N PRO A 115 4.64 4.20 -6.98
CA PRO A 115 5.98 4.72 -7.19
C PRO A 115 6.92 3.99 -6.23
N GLN A 116 7.91 3.31 -6.81
CA GLN A 116 8.93 2.63 -6.03
C GLN A 116 9.73 3.73 -5.35
N LEU A 117 9.66 3.79 -4.03
CA LEU A 117 10.61 4.58 -3.26
C LEU A 117 12.01 4.06 -3.65
N SER A 118 12.90 4.95 -4.06
CA SER A 118 14.30 4.61 -4.26
C SER A 118 14.87 4.02 -2.96
N GLU A 119 15.93 3.21 -3.01
CA GLU A 119 16.57 2.66 -1.79
C GLU A 119 16.85 3.75 -0.75
N GLU A 120 17.21 4.95 -1.20
CA GLU A 120 17.45 6.13 -0.36
C GLU A 120 16.19 6.67 0.35
N GLU A 121 15.03 6.55 -0.30
CA GLU A 121 13.73 6.92 0.26
C GLU A 121 13.19 5.81 1.16
N ILE A 122 13.45 4.53 0.83
CA ILE A 122 13.16 3.39 1.71
C ILE A 122 13.96 3.51 3.00
N ASP A 123 15.25 3.82 2.93
CA ASP A 123 16.10 4.04 4.10
C ASP A 123 15.66 5.25 4.92
N ARG A 124 15.20 6.33 4.28
CA ARG A 124 14.61 7.49 4.97
C ARG A 124 13.32 7.12 5.69
N VAL A 125 12.39 6.45 5.01
CA VAL A 125 11.13 5.96 5.61
C VAL A 125 11.40 4.95 6.73
N LEU A 126 12.37 4.05 6.57
CA LEU A 126 12.79 3.13 7.62
C LEU A 126 13.37 3.87 8.83
N ARG A 127 14.22 4.87 8.62
CA ARG A 127 14.74 5.73 9.69
C ARG A 127 13.60 6.46 10.41
N GLU A 128 12.68 7.08 9.67
CA GLU A 128 11.52 7.77 10.25
C GLU A 128 10.58 6.81 11.02
N VAL A 129 10.33 5.60 10.49
CA VAL A 129 9.52 4.58 11.17
C VAL A 129 10.21 4.06 12.43
N ILE A 130 11.53 3.90 12.40
CA ILE A 130 12.32 3.50 13.57
C ILE A 130 12.32 4.62 14.62
N GLU A 131 12.55 5.87 14.24
CA GLU A 131 12.47 7.03 15.15
C GLU A 131 11.10 7.16 15.79
N HIS A 132 10.03 7.00 15.00
CA HIS A 132 8.66 7.09 15.50
C HIS A 132 8.26 5.91 16.41
N LYS A 133 8.74 4.68 16.12
CA LYS A 133 8.52 3.52 17.01
C LYS A 133 9.33 3.62 18.30
N ILE A 134 10.56 4.10 18.23
CA ILE A 134 11.40 4.34 19.42
C ILE A 134 10.74 5.40 20.32
N PHE A 135 10.11 6.43 19.76
CA PHE A 135 9.35 7.42 20.54
C PHE A 135 8.12 6.84 21.27
N GLN A 136 7.47 5.81 20.72
CA GLN A 136 6.38 5.12 21.42
C GLN A 136 6.87 4.20 22.54
N VAL A 137 8.03 3.55 22.37
CA VAL A 137 8.64 2.69 23.41
C VAL A 137 9.28 3.53 24.53
N LEU A 138 9.85 4.69 24.21
CA LEU A 138 10.49 5.60 25.17
C LEU A 138 9.52 6.53 25.89
N LYS A 139 8.20 6.39 25.68
CA LYS A 139 7.18 7.06 26.50
C LYS A 139 7.03 6.39 27.88
N ILE A 140 8.16 6.01 28.49
CA ILE A 140 8.27 5.72 29.91
C ILE A 140 8.42 7.10 30.58
N PRO A 141 7.45 7.56 31.40
CA PRO A 141 7.57 8.86 32.03
C PRO A 141 8.82 8.89 32.92
N SER A 142 9.75 9.79 32.61
CA SER A 142 10.97 10.11 33.36
C SER A 142 10.69 10.83 34.70
N LYS A 143 9.58 10.49 35.35
CA LYS A 143 9.22 10.98 36.69
C LYS A 143 9.12 9.82 37.69
N LEU A 144 10.22 9.08 37.84
CA LEU A 144 10.61 8.58 39.15
C LEU A 144 11.88 9.31 39.57
N SER A 145 11.75 10.63 39.68
CA SER A 145 12.73 11.46 40.37
C SER A 145 12.56 11.20 41.86
N VAL A 146 13.57 10.54 42.42
CA VAL A 146 13.85 10.43 43.85
C VAL A 146 13.84 11.82 44.48
N LYS A 147 12.71 12.24 45.07
CA LYS A 147 12.61 13.29 46.11
C LYS A 147 11.14 13.49 46.54
N SER A 148 10.73 12.83 47.62
CA SER A 148 9.90 13.47 48.64
C SER A 148 10.03 12.72 49.96
N SER A 149 10.83 13.29 50.84
CA SER A 149 10.90 12.94 52.25
C SER A 149 9.66 13.51 52.95
N ARG A 150 9.23 12.85 54.04
CA ARG A 150 8.31 13.30 55.09
C ARG A 150 6.81 13.14 54.82
N HIS A 151 6.24 12.03 55.32
CA HIS A 151 5.05 11.99 56.18
C HIS A 151 4.90 10.53 56.66
N PHE A 152 5.36 10.24 57.88
CA PHE A 152 4.58 10.27 59.12
C PHE A 152 4.25 8.83 59.54
N THR A 153 5.16 8.30 60.36
CA THR A 153 4.99 7.16 61.25
C THR A 153 3.65 7.23 61.98
N HIS A 154 2.80 6.20 61.84
CA HIS A 154 2.05 5.54 62.94
C HIS A 154 1.00 4.58 62.35
N ARG A 155 1.33 3.29 62.23
CA ARG A 155 0.35 2.18 62.17
C ARG A 155 1.03 0.84 62.50
N LEU A 156 1.62 0.75 63.70
CA LEU A 156 2.03 -0.52 64.30
C LEU A 156 1.47 -0.66 65.72
N THR A 157 0.15 -0.48 65.85
CA THR A 157 -0.60 -0.84 67.07
C THR A 157 -2.01 -1.27 66.66
N SER A 158 -2.14 -2.46 66.08
CA SER A 158 -3.39 -3.24 66.12
C SER A 158 -3.08 -4.66 65.64
N LEU A 159 -2.46 -5.46 66.52
CA LEU A 159 -2.48 -6.93 66.52
C LEU A 159 -1.87 -7.41 67.86
N LEU A 160 -2.52 -6.98 68.94
CA LEU A 160 -2.86 -7.80 70.12
C LEU A 160 -4.40 -7.82 70.15
#